data_AF-A0A2T3ZFG7-F1
#
_entry.id   AF-A0A2T3ZFG7-F1
#
_cell.length_a   1.000
_cell.length_b   1.000
_cell.length_c   1.000
_cell.angle_alpha   90.00
_cell.angle_beta   90.00
_cell.angle_gamma   90.00
#
_symmetry.space_group_name_H-M   'P 1'
#
loop_
_entity.id
_entity.type
_entity.pdbx_description
1 polymer ?
#
loop_
_entity_poly.entity_id
_entity_poly.type
_entity_poly.pdbx_seq_one_letter_code
_entity_poly.pdbx_strand_id
1 'polypeptide(L)'
;MAVENTDQVHQDATLVYNYHRMNMPLHPADAIFCLCSLDTRIAAHAAQLYLDGLAPYIIYSGDSGALTKGLFNEPEAVVFAAIAREMGVPEDKIIVEPRAKNTGENVRFTYALLMERGLDFKNLVLVQKPYMERRTYATFRKQWPDETTLFTVSSPKLSFDEYPDASNTRELVTSIMVGDLVRIREYPARGFQIEQEIPEEVWEAGQRLVKAGFDKHLP
;
A
#
# COMPACT_ATOMS: atom_id res chain seq x y z
N MET A 1 7.86 31.57 -15.12
CA MET A 1 8.90 30.51 -15.17
C MET A 1 9.01 29.68 -13.89
N ALA A 2 9.31 30.22 -12.70
CA ALA A 2 9.41 29.38 -11.49
C ALA A 2 8.05 28.99 -10.86
N VAL A 3 7.04 29.86 -10.95
CA VAL A 3 5.69 29.61 -10.40
C VAL A 3 4.89 28.61 -11.25
N GLU A 4 4.96 28.74 -12.59
CA GLU A 4 4.27 27.85 -13.54
C GLU A 4 4.72 26.38 -13.44
N ASN A 5 5.99 26.14 -13.08
CA ASN A 5 6.52 24.79 -12.94
C ASN A 5 5.99 24.09 -11.67
N THR A 6 5.78 24.84 -10.59
CA THR A 6 5.25 24.31 -9.32
C THR A 6 3.78 23.93 -9.43
N ASP A 7 2.98 24.75 -10.11
CA ASP A 7 1.55 24.48 -10.31
C ASP A 7 1.32 23.24 -11.20
N GLN A 8 2.09 23.10 -12.28
CA GLN A 8 2.01 21.93 -13.15
C GLN A 8 2.45 20.63 -12.43
N VAL A 9 3.54 20.67 -11.66
CA VAL A 9 4.01 19.52 -10.87
C VAL A 9 2.94 19.07 -9.88
N HIS A 10 2.29 20.02 -9.21
CA HIS A 10 1.21 19.70 -8.29
C HIS A 10 0.02 19.05 -9.02
N GLN A 11 -0.42 19.61 -10.16
CA GLN A 11 -1.52 19.06 -10.95
C GLN A 11 -1.22 17.64 -11.44
N ASP A 12 -0.02 17.41 -11.98
CA ASP A 12 0.42 16.10 -12.44
C ASP A 12 0.49 15.09 -11.29
N ALA A 13 1.03 15.50 -10.14
CA ALA A 13 1.10 14.62 -8.96
C ALA A 13 -0.29 14.30 -8.41
N THR A 14 -1.20 15.28 -8.34
CA THR A 14 -2.60 15.05 -7.94
C THR A 14 -3.32 14.11 -8.91
N LEU A 15 -3.12 14.26 -10.21
CA LEU A 15 -3.70 13.38 -11.23
C LEU A 15 -3.21 11.93 -11.06
N VAL A 16 -1.90 11.73 -10.95
CA VAL A 16 -1.30 10.40 -10.74
C VAL A 16 -1.74 9.82 -9.39
N TYR A 17 -1.82 10.61 -8.33
CA TYR A 17 -2.29 10.17 -7.01
C TYR A 17 -3.73 9.66 -7.06
N ASN A 18 -4.61 10.42 -7.71
CA ASN A 18 -6.02 10.04 -7.87
C ASN A 18 -6.19 8.80 -8.75
N TYR A 19 -5.34 8.61 -9.76
CA TYR A 19 -5.31 7.37 -10.55
C TYR A 19 -5.00 6.15 -9.69
N HIS A 20 -4.05 6.23 -8.75
CA HIS A 20 -3.69 5.10 -7.90
C HIS A 20 -4.80 4.71 -6.92
N ARG A 21 -5.65 5.66 -6.53
CA ARG A 21 -6.77 5.40 -5.63
C ARG A 21 -7.88 4.63 -6.35
N MET A 22 -8.21 3.48 -5.81
CA MET A 22 -9.25 2.58 -6.32
C MET A 22 -10.63 2.94 -5.81
N ASN A 23 -10.72 3.56 -4.61
CA ASN A 23 -11.98 3.93 -3.96
C ASN A 23 -12.99 2.77 -3.86
N MET A 24 -12.49 1.55 -3.62
CA MET A 24 -13.34 0.37 -3.50
C MET A 24 -14.24 0.49 -2.26
N PRO A 25 -15.50 0.05 -2.33
CA PRO A 25 -16.37 0.00 -1.16
C PRO A 25 -15.82 -1.00 -0.13
N LEU A 26 -16.02 -0.69 1.14
CA LEU A 26 -15.70 -1.57 2.25
C LEU A 26 -16.90 -2.46 2.58
N HIS A 27 -16.61 -3.72 2.87
CA HIS A 27 -17.57 -4.71 3.30
C HIS A 27 -16.96 -5.50 4.46
N PRO A 28 -17.78 -6.11 5.34
CA PRO A 28 -17.28 -7.02 6.36
C PRO A 28 -16.37 -8.09 5.75
N ALA A 29 -15.28 -8.39 6.44
CA ALA A 29 -14.23 -9.30 5.97
C ALA A 29 -13.78 -10.22 7.10
N ASP A 30 -13.04 -11.27 6.76
CA ASP A 30 -12.45 -12.18 7.74
C ASP A 30 -11.22 -11.57 8.40
N ALA A 31 -10.46 -10.77 7.65
CA ALA A 31 -9.32 -10.02 8.19
C ALA A 31 -9.06 -8.70 7.45
N ILE A 32 -8.51 -7.75 8.19
CA ILE A 32 -7.86 -6.55 7.65
C ILE A 32 -6.39 -6.87 7.46
N PHE A 33 -5.91 -6.88 6.22
CA PHE A 33 -4.54 -7.18 5.87
C PHE A 33 -3.77 -5.90 5.50
N CYS A 34 -3.01 -5.37 6.45
CA CYS A 34 -2.12 -4.24 6.27
C CYS A 34 -0.76 -4.68 5.72
N LEU A 35 -0.44 -4.21 4.52
CA LEU A 35 0.88 -4.32 3.94
C LEU A 35 1.71 -3.17 4.50
N CYS A 36 2.70 -3.48 5.34
CA CYS A 36 3.45 -2.46 6.06
C CYS A 36 4.26 -1.58 5.11
N SER A 37 4.63 -0.41 5.63
CA SER A 37 5.41 0.57 4.88
C SER A 37 6.15 1.50 5.85
N LEU A 38 6.82 2.50 5.28
CA LEU A 38 7.41 3.60 6.05
C LEU A 38 6.40 4.49 6.81
N ASP A 39 5.11 4.45 6.47
CA ASP A 39 4.08 5.33 7.04
C ASP A 39 3.22 4.59 8.07
N THR A 40 3.43 4.90 9.36
CA THR A 40 2.72 4.30 10.48
C THR A 40 1.24 4.69 10.55
N ARG A 41 0.79 5.74 9.84
CA ARG A 41 -0.63 6.08 9.74
C ARG A 41 -1.43 4.97 9.06
N ILE A 42 -0.78 4.15 8.24
CA ILE A 42 -1.37 2.97 7.61
C ILE A 42 -1.67 1.89 8.65
N ALA A 43 -0.80 1.75 9.66
CA ALA A 43 -1.04 0.87 10.81
C ALA A 43 -2.28 1.29 11.59
N ALA A 44 -2.36 2.59 11.90
CA ALA A 44 -3.48 3.18 12.64
C ALA A 44 -4.80 3.08 11.87
N HIS A 45 -4.80 3.30 10.56
CA HIS A 45 -5.99 3.11 9.72
C HIS A 45 -6.48 1.67 9.74
N ALA A 46 -5.58 0.69 9.60
CA ALA A 46 -5.96 -0.72 9.69
C ALA A 46 -6.53 -1.07 11.07
N ALA A 47 -5.94 -0.57 12.15
CA ALA A 47 -6.43 -0.77 13.52
C ALA A 47 -7.81 -0.11 13.71
N GLN A 48 -8.03 1.09 13.18
CA GLN A 48 -9.33 1.75 13.25
C GLN A 48 -10.42 0.95 12.55
N LEU A 49 -10.16 0.39 11.36
CA LEU A 49 -11.12 -0.48 10.68
C LEU A 49 -11.50 -1.72 11.52
N TYR A 50 -10.55 -2.26 12.28
CA TYR A 50 -10.82 -3.37 13.21
C TYR A 50 -11.71 -2.90 14.37
N LEU A 51 -11.38 -1.75 14.98
CA LEU A 51 -12.15 -1.19 16.10
C LEU A 51 -13.57 -0.78 15.68
N ASP A 52 -13.76 -0.41 14.42
CA ASP A 52 -15.06 -0.16 13.80
C ASP A 52 -15.84 -1.45 13.50
N GLY A 53 -15.26 -2.63 13.77
CA GLY A 53 -15.91 -3.94 13.63
C GLY A 53 -15.91 -4.51 12.21
N LEU A 54 -15.05 -4.01 11.31
CA LEU A 54 -15.05 -4.44 9.91
C LEU A 54 -14.56 -5.89 9.71
N ALA A 55 -13.67 -6.36 10.58
CA ALA A 55 -13.17 -7.73 10.54
C ALA A 55 -12.75 -8.21 11.95
N PRO A 56 -12.83 -9.52 12.23
CA PRO A 56 -12.43 -10.09 13.51
C PRO A 56 -10.91 -10.29 13.68
N TYR A 57 -10.12 -10.13 12.61
CA TYR A 57 -8.66 -10.24 12.66
C TYR A 57 -7.98 -9.08 11.94
N ILE A 58 -6.75 -8.77 12.36
CA ILE A 58 -5.86 -7.85 11.67
C ILE A 58 -4.52 -8.52 11.41
N ILE A 59 -3.97 -8.31 10.21
CA ILE A 59 -2.70 -8.88 9.77
C ILE A 59 -1.78 -7.73 9.40
N TYR A 60 -0.55 -7.76 9.91
CA TYR A 60 0.54 -6.87 9.51
C TYR A 60 1.64 -7.70 8.84
N SER A 61 2.02 -7.34 7.62
CA SER A 61 3.10 -8.01 6.88
C SER A 61 4.16 -7.03 6.41
N GLY A 62 5.42 -7.31 6.76
CA GLY A 62 6.57 -6.48 6.42
C GLY A 62 7.76 -6.66 7.38
N ASP A 63 8.94 -6.76 6.80
CA ASP A 63 10.25 -6.63 7.46
C ASP A 63 10.74 -5.18 7.30
N SER A 64 12.00 -4.95 6.97
CA SER A 64 12.47 -3.71 6.35
C SER A 64 12.44 -3.81 4.82
N GLY A 65 11.59 -3.03 4.16
CA GLY A 65 11.62 -2.84 2.71
C GLY A 65 12.74 -1.90 2.24
N ALA A 66 12.84 -1.70 0.92
CA ALA A 66 13.82 -0.78 0.32
C ALA A 66 13.71 0.67 0.84
N LEU A 67 12.53 1.08 1.30
CA LEU A 67 12.23 2.45 1.76
C LEU A 67 12.38 2.65 3.27
N THR A 68 12.56 1.59 4.05
CA THR A 68 12.56 1.61 5.53
C THR A 68 13.85 1.04 6.12
N LYS A 69 14.82 0.70 5.28
CA LYS A 69 16.12 0.18 5.72
C LYS A 69 16.78 1.18 6.68
N GLY A 70 16.88 0.79 7.96
CA GLY A 70 17.45 1.61 9.03
C GLY A 70 16.48 2.58 9.72
N LEU A 71 15.20 2.60 9.35
CA LEU A 71 14.17 3.42 10.00
C LEU A 71 13.67 2.81 11.31
N PHE A 72 13.62 1.47 11.37
CA PHE A 72 13.15 0.71 12.53
C PHE A 72 14.24 -0.27 13.01
N ASN A 73 14.27 -0.51 14.33
CA ASN A 73 15.15 -1.52 14.95
C ASN A 73 14.54 -2.93 14.92
N GLU A 74 13.26 -3.02 14.53
CA GLU A 74 12.47 -4.24 14.43
C GLU A 74 11.78 -4.30 13.05
N PRO A 75 11.33 -5.48 12.59
CA PRO A 75 10.49 -5.61 11.39
C PRO A 75 9.31 -4.65 11.40
N GLU A 76 8.95 -4.05 10.26
CA GLU A 76 7.81 -3.12 10.16
C GLU A 76 6.53 -3.72 10.75
N ALA A 77 6.25 -5.00 10.51
CA ALA A 77 5.05 -5.66 11.02
C ALA A 77 4.99 -5.70 12.55
N VAL A 78 6.12 -5.76 13.24
CA VAL A 78 6.18 -5.73 14.71
C VAL A 78 5.86 -4.32 15.23
N VAL A 79 6.44 -3.29 14.60
CA VAL A 79 6.17 -1.88 14.92
C VAL A 79 4.70 -1.54 14.67
N PHE A 80 4.17 -1.97 13.53
CA PHE A 80 2.77 -1.74 13.17
C PHE A 80 1.79 -2.47 14.11
N ALA A 81 2.12 -3.70 14.51
CA ALA A 81 1.36 -4.43 15.52
C ALA A 81 1.37 -3.73 16.89
N ALA A 82 2.49 -3.11 17.28
CA ALA A 82 2.54 -2.33 18.53
C ALA A 82 1.55 -1.16 18.51
N ILE A 83 1.43 -0.45 17.38
CA ILE A 83 0.44 0.64 17.22
C ILE A 83 -0.99 0.10 17.38
N ALA A 84 -1.32 -1.04 16.77
CA ALA A 84 -2.64 -1.66 16.94
C ALA A 84 -2.93 -2.00 18.41
N ARG A 85 -1.95 -2.54 19.15
CA ARG A 85 -2.10 -2.84 20.58
C ARG A 85 -2.35 -1.58 21.40
N GLU A 86 -1.60 -0.51 21.14
CA GLU A 86 -1.76 0.79 21.80
C GLU A 86 -3.15 1.39 21.53
N MET A 87 -3.71 1.14 20.35
CA MET A 87 -5.07 1.55 19.99
C MET A 87 -6.16 0.65 20.61
N GLY A 88 -5.80 -0.45 21.28
CA GLY A 88 -6.73 -1.33 21.98
C GLY A 88 -7.14 -2.59 21.21
N VAL A 89 -6.45 -2.93 20.12
CA VAL A 89 -6.65 -4.23 19.44
C VAL A 89 -6.09 -5.36 20.31
N PRO A 90 -6.87 -6.42 20.63
CA PRO A 90 -6.40 -7.54 21.43
C PRO A 90 -5.30 -8.35 20.72
N GLU A 91 -4.31 -8.81 21.48
CA GLU A 91 -3.14 -9.54 20.93
C GLU A 91 -3.52 -10.79 20.16
N ASP A 92 -4.52 -11.53 20.62
CA ASP A 92 -4.99 -12.76 19.98
C ASP A 92 -5.71 -12.52 18.64
N LYS A 93 -5.94 -11.26 18.28
CA LYS A 93 -6.54 -10.83 16.99
C LYS A 93 -5.51 -10.27 16.02
N ILE A 94 -4.27 -10.08 16.45
CA ILE A 94 -3.18 -9.54 15.64
C ILE A 94 -2.32 -10.69 15.10
N ILE A 95 -2.17 -10.74 13.78
CA ILE A 95 -1.29 -11.67 13.08
C ILE A 95 -0.11 -10.89 12.51
N VAL A 96 1.11 -11.33 12.79
CA VAL A 96 2.35 -10.66 12.38
C VAL A 96 3.13 -11.56 11.43
N GLU A 97 3.38 -11.07 10.21
CA GLU A 97 4.26 -11.66 9.21
C GLU A 97 5.51 -10.75 9.06
N PRO A 98 6.65 -11.08 9.66
CA PRO A 98 7.76 -10.12 9.79
C PRO A 98 8.86 -10.29 8.72
N ARG A 99 8.64 -11.04 7.63
CA ARG A 99 9.73 -11.42 6.70
C ARG A 99 9.63 -10.77 5.33
N ALA A 100 8.46 -10.29 4.92
CA ALA A 100 8.27 -9.78 3.57
C ALA A 100 8.94 -8.42 3.34
N LYS A 101 9.61 -8.26 2.19
CA LYS A 101 10.40 -7.05 1.85
C LYS A 101 9.85 -6.28 0.66
N ASN A 102 8.80 -6.80 0.03
CA ASN A 102 8.13 -6.19 -1.10
C ASN A 102 6.66 -6.64 -1.17
N THR A 103 5.85 -5.96 -1.99
CA THR A 103 4.42 -6.22 -2.12
C THR A 103 4.09 -7.68 -2.48
N GLY A 104 4.88 -8.32 -3.35
CA GLY A 104 4.64 -9.71 -3.73
C GLY A 104 4.97 -10.72 -2.62
N GLU A 105 6.02 -10.44 -1.85
CA GLU A 105 6.33 -11.20 -0.64
C GLU A 105 5.26 -11.02 0.44
N ASN A 106 4.74 -9.79 0.65
CA ASN A 106 3.68 -9.56 1.61
C ASN A 106 2.50 -10.50 1.35
N VAL A 107 2.09 -10.59 0.07
CA VAL A 107 1.00 -11.46 -0.39
C VAL A 107 1.32 -12.94 -0.15
N ARG A 108 2.46 -13.44 -0.66
CA ARG A 108 2.79 -14.88 -0.61
C ARG A 108 3.14 -15.37 0.79
N PHE A 109 3.88 -14.59 1.57
CA PHE A 109 4.29 -14.97 2.92
C PHE A 109 3.12 -14.92 3.90
N THR A 110 2.23 -13.94 3.75
CA THR A 110 1.00 -13.88 4.55
C THR A 110 0.12 -15.09 4.26
N TYR A 111 -0.09 -15.44 2.99
CA TYR A 111 -0.86 -16.64 2.65
C TYR A 111 -0.27 -17.91 3.28
N ALA A 112 1.05 -18.11 3.16
CA ALA A 112 1.74 -19.26 3.75
C ALA A 112 1.58 -19.29 5.29
N LEU A 113 1.71 -18.14 5.96
CA LEU A 113 1.51 -18.02 7.40
C LEU A 113 0.08 -18.37 7.83
N LEU A 114 -0.93 -17.93 7.07
CA LEU A 114 -2.33 -18.24 7.35
C LEU A 114 -2.60 -19.74 7.21
N MET A 115 -2.09 -20.38 6.16
CA MET A 115 -2.22 -21.84 5.96
C MET A 115 -1.53 -22.65 7.07
N GLU A 116 -0.34 -22.23 7.50
CA GLU A 116 0.37 -22.85 8.63
C GLU A 116 -0.44 -22.79 9.93
N ARG A 117 -1.21 -21.71 10.13
CA ARG A 117 -2.08 -21.51 11.29
C ARG A 117 -3.47 -22.14 11.12
N GLY A 118 -3.77 -22.78 9.99
CA GLY A 118 -5.09 -23.34 9.70
C GLY A 118 -6.19 -22.27 9.53
N LEU A 119 -5.82 -21.04 9.16
CA LEU A 119 -6.72 -19.92 8.94
C LEU A 119 -7.01 -19.77 7.44
N ASP A 120 -8.20 -20.17 7.01
CA ASP A 120 -8.63 -20.07 5.61
C ASP A 120 -9.58 -18.89 5.39
N PHE A 121 -9.03 -17.68 5.38
CA PHE A 121 -9.79 -16.45 5.15
C PHE A 121 -10.18 -16.30 3.68
N LYS A 122 -11.47 -16.02 3.43
CA LYS A 122 -12.06 -15.91 2.09
C LYS A 122 -12.38 -14.49 1.68
N ASN A 123 -12.47 -13.56 2.63
CA ASN A 123 -12.74 -12.15 2.39
C ASN A 123 -11.70 -11.28 3.12
N LEU A 124 -10.98 -10.42 2.39
CA LEU A 124 -9.92 -9.58 2.96
C LEU A 124 -10.10 -8.10 2.65
N VAL A 125 -9.75 -7.24 3.62
CA VAL A 125 -9.57 -5.80 3.38
C VAL A 125 -8.08 -5.50 3.36
N LEU A 126 -7.53 -5.26 2.17
CA LEU A 126 -6.11 -4.92 2.02
C LEU A 126 -5.91 -3.44 2.35
N VAL A 127 -4.95 -3.13 3.22
CA VAL A 127 -4.65 -1.76 3.64
C VAL A 127 -3.25 -1.36 3.20
N GLN A 128 -3.15 -0.21 2.54
CA GLN A 128 -1.87 0.36 2.09
C GLN A 128 -1.97 1.91 1.98
N LYS A 129 -0.86 2.58 1.69
CA LYS A 129 -0.81 4.01 1.34
C LYS A 129 -1.73 4.32 0.14
N PRO A 130 -2.36 5.50 0.08
CA PRO A 130 -3.32 5.83 -0.97
C PRO A 130 -2.78 5.71 -2.40
N TYR A 131 -1.53 6.15 -2.62
CA TYR A 131 -0.86 6.05 -3.91
C TYR A 131 -0.33 4.63 -4.25
N MET A 132 -0.65 3.63 -3.43
CA MET A 132 -0.24 2.23 -3.61
C MET A 132 -1.44 1.28 -3.68
N GLU A 133 -2.69 1.78 -3.62
CA GLU A 133 -3.90 0.94 -3.67
C GLU A 133 -3.93 0.10 -4.95
N ARG A 134 -3.80 0.73 -6.13
CA ARG A 134 -3.84 0.04 -7.43
C ARG A 134 -2.73 -1.00 -7.61
N ARG A 135 -1.50 -0.68 -7.19
CA ARG A 135 -0.38 -1.64 -7.22
C ARG A 135 -0.65 -2.83 -6.29
N THR A 136 -1.20 -2.57 -5.10
CA THR A 136 -1.59 -3.61 -4.14
C THR A 136 -2.66 -4.52 -4.74
N TYR A 137 -3.71 -3.93 -5.34
CA TYR A 137 -4.76 -4.67 -6.04
C TYR A 137 -4.18 -5.58 -7.14
N ALA A 138 -3.37 -5.02 -8.03
CA ALA A 138 -2.83 -5.75 -9.19
C ALA A 138 -1.84 -6.85 -8.77
N THR A 139 -1.07 -6.61 -7.72
CA THR A 139 -0.15 -7.61 -7.14
C THR A 139 -0.91 -8.72 -6.44
N PHE A 140 -1.88 -8.39 -5.59
CA PHE A 140 -2.66 -9.37 -4.84
C PHE A 140 -3.44 -10.27 -5.80
N ARG A 141 -4.16 -9.70 -6.77
CA ARG A 141 -4.89 -10.47 -7.79
C ARG A 141 -3.99 -11.46 -8.53
N LYS A 142 -2.72 -11.11 -8.75
CA LYS A 142 -1.77 -11.95 -9.49
C LYS A 142 -1.14 -13.04 -8.63
N GLN A 143 -0.86 -12.75 -7.37
CA GLN A 143 0.05 -13.55 -6.54
C GLN A 143 -0.62 -14.23 -5.34
N TRP A 144 -1.86 -13.86 -4.98
CA TRP A 144 -2.59 -14.57 -3.94
C TRP A 144 -2.99 -15.96 -4.44
N PRO A 145 -2.58 -17.05 -3.79
CA PRO A 145 -2.76 -18.40 -4.34
C PRO A 145 -4.21 -18.88 -4.43
N ASP A 146 -5.13 -18.35 -3.63
CA ASP A 146 -6.55 -18.71 -3.68
C ASP A 146 -7.34 -17.70 -4.53
N GLU A 147 -7.59 -18.04 -5.79
CA GLU A 147 -8.33 -17.20 -6.74
C GLU A 147 -9.79 -16.94 -6.33
N THR A 148 -10.35 -17.73 -5.41
CA THR A 148 -11.72 -17.58 -4.92
C THR A 148 -11.86 -16.54 -3.81
N THR A 149 -10.74 -16.08 -3.24
CA THR A 149 -10.72 -15.06 -2.18
C THR A 149 -11.24 -13.72 -2.72
N LEU A 150 -12.26 -13.15 -2.08
CA LEU A 150 -12.72 -11.79 -2.34
C LEU A 150 -11.86 -10.81 -1.57
N PHE A 151 -11.64 -9.62 -2.15
CA PHE A 151 -10.90 -8.58 -1.46
C PHE A 151 -11.29 -7.18 -1.92
N THR A 152 -11.08 -6.23 -1.02
CA THR A 152 -11.13 -4.79 -1.29
C THR A 152 -9.81 -4.15 -0.90
N VAL A 153 -9.51 -2.96 -1.42
CA VAL A 153 -8.31 -2.20 -1.09
C VAL A 153 -8.71 -0.86 -0.48
N SER A 154 -8.07 -0.51 0.63
CA SER A 154 -8.36 0.67 1.43
C SER A 154 -7.09 1.39 1.87
N SER A 155 -7.23 2.67 2.14
CA SER A 155 -6.20 3.56 2.64
C SER A 155 -6.84 4.71 3.42
N PRO A 156 -6.05 5.48 4.21
CA PRO A 156 -6.53 6.73 4.78
C PRO A 156 -7.14 7.65 3.71
N LYS A 157 -8.29 8.24 3.99
CA LYS A 157 -9.04 9.08 3.04
C LYS A 157 -8.48 10.51 3.00
N LEU A 158 -7.20 10.62 2.61
CA LEU A 158 -6.48 11.87 2.48
C LEU A 158 -6.29 12.22 0.99
N SER A 159 -6.53 13.48 0.64
CA SER A 159 -6.13 14.03 -0.66
C SER A 159 -4.61 14.11 -0.79
N PHE A 160 -4.11 14.39 -1.99
CA PHE A 160 -2.68 14.59 -2.20
C PHE A 160 -2.13 15.80 -1.40
N ASP A 161 -2.99 16.75 -1.00
CA ASP A 161 -2.56 17.89 -0.19
C ASP A 161 -2.51 17.61 1.29
N GLU A 162 -3.32 16.66 1.76
CA GLU A 162 -3.40 16.28 3.16
C GLU A 162 -2.46 15.12 3.50
N TYR A 163 -2.11 14.29 2.51
CA TYR A 163 -1.35 13.06 2.75
C TYR A 163 0.15 13.31 3.07
N PRO A 164 0.90 14.14 2.34
CA PRO A 164 2.29 14.44 2.67
C PRO A 164 2.40 15.16 4.02
N ASP A 165 3.48 14.85 4.76
CA ASP A 165 3.79 15.50 6.04
C ASP A 165 5.31 15.72 6.20
N ALA A 166 5.75 16.11 7.39
CA ALA A 166 7.16 16.38 7.67
C ALA A 166 8.07 15.14 7.51
N SER A 167 7.56 13.94 7.76
CA SER A 167 8.25 12.66 7.59
C SER A 167 8.07 12.07 6.19
N ASN A 168 6.92 12.33 5.58
CA ASN A 168 6.48 11.89 4.26
C ASN A 168 6.37 13.08 3.32
N THR A 169 7.51 13.69 3.01
CA THR A 169 7.53 14.93 2.22
C THR A 169 6.85 14.74 0.87
N ARG A 170 6.29 15.84 0.33
CA ARG A 170 5.65 15.82 -0.99
C ARG A 170 6.58 15.29 -2.08
N GLU A 171 7.86 15.64 -2.01
CA GLU A 171 8.88 15.13 -2.93
C GLU A 171 9.03 13.61 -2.85
N LEU A 172 9.16 13.07 -1.64
CA LEU A 172 9.30 11.64 -1.42
C LEU A 172 8.05 10.88 -1.90
N VAL A 173 6.86 11.36 -1.51
CA VAL A 173 5.58 10.79 -1.92
C VAL A 173 5.46 10.77 -3.45
N THR A 174 5.73 11.90 -4.11
CA THR A 174 5.65 11.99 -5.57
C THR A 174 6.63 11.02 -6.24
N SER A 175 7.87 10.95 -5.76
CA SER A 175 8.88 10.08 -6.37
C SER A 175 8.56 8.59 -6.22
N ILE A 176 8.09 8.15 -5.06
CA ILE A 176 7.65 6.76 -4.86
C ILE A 176 6.45 6.46 -5.77
N MET A 177 5.45 7.34 -5.77
CA MET A 177 4.23 7.19 -6.55
C MET A 177 4.49 7.08 -8.05
N VAL A 178 5.40 7.88 -8.60
CA VAL A 178 5.81 7.78 -10.01
C VAL A 178 6.52 6.47 -10.28
N GLY A 179 7.38 6.02 -9.36
CA GLY A 179 7.97 4.68 -9.42
C GLY A 179 6.91 3.58 -9.45
N ASP A 180 5.85 3.69 -8.66
CA ASP A 180 4.73 2.74 -8.64
C ASP A 180 3.94 2.75 -9.96
N LEU A 181 3.71 3.92 -10.57
CA LEU A 181 3.08 4.03 -11.88
C LEU A 181 3.86 3.24 -12.96
N VAL A 182 5.18 3.37 -12.98
CA VAL A 182 6.04 2.63 -13.93
C VAL A 182 5.96 1.13 -13.66
N ARG A 183 5.96 0.71 -12.38
CA ARG A 183 5.79 -0.71 -12.03
C ARG A 183 4.43 -1.26 -12.45
N ILE A 184 3.35 -0.48 -12.30
CA ILE A 184 2.01 -0.89 -12.76
C ILE A 184 2.04 -1.16 -14.28
N ARG A 185 2.78 -0.35 -15.06
CA ARG A 185 2.93 -0.55 -16.50
C ARG A 185 3.80 -1.77 -16.86
N GLU A 186 4.92 -1.96 -16.17
CA GLU A 186 5.97 -2.89 -16.60
C GLU A 186 5.91 -4.28 -15.95
N TYR A 187 5.46 -4.36 -14.70
CA TYR A 187 5.49 -5.60 -13.92
C TYR A 187 4.52 -6.69 -14.39
N PRO A 188 3.42 -6.40 -15.10
CA PRO A 188 2.60 -7.46 -15.71
C PRO A 188 3.40 -8.35 -16.67
N ALA A 189 4.25 -7.76 -17.52
CA ALA A 189 5.13 -8.50 -18.44
C ALA A 189 6.17 -9.38 -17.72
N ARG A 190 6.47 -9.05 -16.46
CA ARG A 190 7.38 -9.81 -15.59
C ARG A 190 6.66 -10.86 -14.73
N GLY A 191 5.33 -10.94 -14.85
CA GLY A 191 4.49 -11.88 -14.09
C GLY A 191 4.21 -11.49 -12.65
N PHE A 192 4.54 -10.26 -12.22
CA PHE A 192 4.35 -9.85 -10.82
C PHE A 192 2.99 -9.20 -10.55
N GLN A 193 2.32 -8.66 -11.57
CA GLN A 193 1.03 -7.98 -11.45
C GLN A 193 0.10 -8.45 -12.58
N ILE A 194 -1.21 -8.23 -12.43
CA ILE A 194 -2.11 -8.21 -13.58
C ILE A 194 -2.00 -6.88 -14.31
N GLU A 195 -2.35 -6.85 -15.59
CA GLU A 195 -2.41 -5.60 -16.35
C GLU A 195 -3.41 -4.62 -15.75
N GLN A 196 -3.08 -3.33 -15.81
CA GLN A 196 -3.94 -2.22 -15.41
C GLN A 196 -3.96 -1.22 -16.56
N GLU A 197 -5.15 -0.75 -16.93
CA GLU A 197 -5.27 0.35 -17.87
C GLU A 197 -4.72 1.63 -17.24
N ILE A 198 -3.78 2.29 -17.93
CA ILE A 198 -3.25 3.60 -17.55
C ILE A 198 -3.71 4.58 -18.63
N PRO A 199 -4.63 5.52 -18.32
CA PRO A 199 -5.00 6.57 -19.26
C PRO A 199 -3.78 7.35 -19.73
N GLU A 200 -3.76 7.75 -21.01
CA GLU A 200 -2.59 8.42 -21.61
C GLU A 200 -2.21 9.69 -20.82
N GLU A 201 -3.19 10.49 -20.43
CA GLU A 201 -2.99 11.70 -19.62
C GLU A 201 -2.29 11.44 -18.28
N VAL A 202 -2.58 10.30 -17.63
CA VAL A 202 -1.92 9.88 -16.38
C VAL A 202 -0.49 9.46 -16.67
N TRP A 203 -0.28 8.72 -17.76
CA TRP A 203 1.06 8.30 -18.15
C TRP A 203 1.95 9.49 -18.49
N GLU A 204 1.45 10.43 -19.30
CA GLU A 204 2.15 11.66 -19.65
C GLU A 204 2.44 12.53 -18.43
N ALA A 205 1.51 12.63 -17.47
CA ALA A 205 1.74 13.31 -16.19
C ALA A 205 2.89 12.66 -15.40
N GLY A 206 2.89 11.31 -15.31
CA GLY A 206 4.01 10.57 -14.74
C GLY A 206 5.34 10.88 -15.42
N GLN A 207 5.36 10.93 -16.76
CA GLN A 207 6.58 11.27 -17.51
C GLN A 207 7.04 12.71 -17.28
N ARG A 208 6.13 13.67 -17.13
CA ARG A 208 6.47 15.06 -16.77
C ARG A 208 7.08 15.14 -15.37
N LEU A 209 6.54 14.39 -14.40
CA LEU A 209 7.10 14.30 -13.05
C LEU A 209 8.51 13.68 -13.05
N VAL A 210 8.75 12.62 -13.83
CA VAL A 210 10.10 12.06 -14.00
C VAL A 210 11.07 13.13 -14.53
N LYS A 211 10.68 13.86 -15.58
CA LYS A 211 11.50 14.96 -16.15
C LYS A 211 11.74 16.10 -15.15
N ALA A 212 10.83 16.29 -14.20
CA ALA A 212 10.95 17.28 -13.13
C ALA A 212 11.84 16.81 -11.95
N GLY A 213 12.39 15.58 -11.99
CA GLY A 213 13.33 15.06 -11.00
C GLY A 213 12.73 14.14 -9.94
N PHE A 214 11.49 13.68 -10.12
CA PHE A 214 10.84 12.71 -9.20
C PHE A 214 11.15 11.25 -9.56
N ASP A 215 12.41 10.95 -9.90
CA ASP A 215 12.86 9.67 -10.49
C ASP A 215 13.62 8.74 -9.53
N LYS A 216 13.78 9.15 -8.27
CA LYS A 216 14.58 8.44 -7.24
C LYS A 216 14.12 7.02 -6.91
N HIS A 217 12.88 6.65 -7.28
CA HIS A 217 12.27 5.36 -6.97
C HIS A 217 11.75 4.60 -8.19
N LEU A 218 12.25 4.92 -9.38
CA LEU A 218 12.00 4.11 -10.59
C LEU A 218 12.50 2.66 -10.41
N PRO A 219 11.96 1.69 -11.18
CA PRO A 219 12.30 0.26 -11.08
C PRO A 219 13.76 -0.10 -11.31
#